data_AF-A0A9R1IG41-F1
#
_entry.id   AF-A0A9R1IG41-F1
#
_cell.length_a   1.000
_cell.length_b   1.000
_cell.length_c   1.000
_cell.angle_alpha   90.00
_cell.angle_beta   90.00
_cell.angle_gamma   90.00
#
_symmetry.space_group_name_H-M   'P 1'
#
loop_
_entity.id
_entity.type
_entity.pdbx_description
1 polymer ?
#
loop_
_entity_poly.entity_id
_entity_poly.type
_entity_poly.pdbx_seq_one_letter_code
_entity_poly.pdbx_strand_id
1 'polypeptide(L)'
;MAWLPSGAAAGPALRGARASPALSSGVAAAVMLYKRALPPSSPLHSARPSAAAQRFFCQLLERGASTVYFGRWVHSATCSVSVDDRPHVELTDGSNEDLVQKREMVGAFQRIPMVMPATDILMSAQRKSRNVPPTKGIQNIAKRERNKGAKQLDALMKELSVPLRTYTENFPRRRDLHPYERSLIELTFGEGYYEKVLGRVDALRKKITSVGKQHASVCAKSLTKREAEERLTEGRKELEEVFQRGQNAIEDLINVAKALRSMPVVDPHIPTLCLVGSPNVGKSSLVRILSTGKPEVCSYPFTTRGILMGHIVSNHERFQVTDTPGLLTRHDDDRNNIERLTLAVLAYMPIAVLYVHDLSEDCGTKVADQYITYKHIKERFGDRLWIDVVSKCDLLDRATPSRFDDAADDGVDDELRRYREFGPEDAIRVSVQSQIGTQELKQRVHHLLTSQRARIKADGGDNEEAVGEVR
;
A
#
# COMPACT_ATOMS: atom_id res chain seq x y z
N MET A 1 7.17 78.52 7.81
CA MET A 1 5.85 77.92 7.50
C MET A 1 5.80 76.60 8.26
N ALA A 2 5.23 76.51 9.48
CA ALA A 2 3.82 76.67 9.88
C ALA A 2 3.05 75.35 9.73
N TRP A 3 2.37 74.78 10.75
CA TRP A 3 2.17 75.13 12.18
C TRP A 3 2.03 73.82 13.01
N LEU A 4 2.16 73.90 14.34
CA LEU A 4 2.00 72.84 15.37
C LEU A 4 0.80 73.22 16.29
N PRO A 5 0.48 72.57 17.45
CA PRO A 5 0.50 71.15 17.90
C PRO A 5 -0.78 70.73 18.70
N SER A 6 -0.75 69.55 19.37
CA SER A 6 -1.29 69.17 20.72
C SER A 6 -2.02 67.81 20.72
N GLY A 7 -2.05 66.98 21.78
CA GLY A 7 -1.37 66.89 23.09
C GLY A 7 -1.70 65.49 23.68
N ALA A 8 -0.76 64.69 24.19
CA ALA A 8 -0.13 64.71 25.51
C ALA A 8 -0.95 64.08 26.68
N ALA A 9 -0.46 62.92 27.15
CA ALA A 9 -0.46 62.38 28.53
C ALA A 9 -1.75 61.94 29.28
N ALA A 10 -1.80 60.67 29.72
CA ALA A 10 -1.87 60.24 31.14
C ALA A 10 -1.98 58.69 31.30
N GLY A 11 -1.33 58.12 32.33
CA GLY A 11 -1.66 56.80 32.92
C GLY A 11 -2.11 56.99 34.39
N PRO A 12 -1.93 56.05 35.34
CA PRO A 12 -1.59 54.61 35.23
C PRO A 12 -2.43 53.67 36.17
N ALA A 13 -2.19 52.35 36.08
CA ALA A 13 -2.23 51.28 37.12
C ALA A 13 -3.35 51.16 38.19
N LEU A 14 -3.72 49.91 38.57
CA LEU A 14 -3.74 49.37 39.96
C LEU A 14 -4.30 47.92 40.05
N ARG A 15 -3.54 47.02 40.72
CA ARG A 15 -3.89 45.84 41.61
C ARG A 15 -5.01 44.83 41.22
N GLY A 16 -4.97 43.54 41.60
CA GLY A 16 -3.98 42.73 42.36
C GLY A 16 -4.63 41.51 43.08
N ALA A 17 -3.80 40.54 43.54
CA ALA A 17 -4.14 39.32 44.35
C ALA A 17 -4.92 38.18 43.62
N ARG A 18 -4.49 36.90 43.60
CA ARG A 18 -4.26 35.87 44.67
C ARG A 18 -5.58 35.37 45.31
N ALA A 19 -5.82 34.08 45.59
CA ALA A 19 -5.06 32.84 45.37
C ALA A 19 -5.97 31.57 45.47
N SER A 20 -5.45 30.40 45.06
CA SER A 20 -5.95 29.04 45.40
C SER A 20 -5.70 28.71 46.90
N PRO A 21 -6.12 27.56 47.53
CA PRO A 21 -6.08 26.18 46.98
C PRO A 21 -7.13 25.14 47.51
N ALA A 22 -6.89 23.86 47.15
CA ALA A 22 -7.07 22.62 47.95
C ALA A 22 -8.31 21.68 47.78
N LEU A 23 -8.01 20.46 47.30
CA LEU A 23 -8.34 19.11 47.85
C LEU A 23 -9.82 18.77 48.20
N SER A 24 -10.45 17.70 47.69
CA SER A 24 -10.15 16.30 48.05
C SER A 24 -11.26 15.32 47.55
N SER A 25 -10.91 14.04 47.30
CA SER A 25 -11.80 12.83 47.22
C SER A 25 -12.97 12.80 46.20
N GLY A 26 -13.49 11.66 45.73
CA GLY A 26 -13.09 10.26 45.88
C GLY A 26 -13.98 9.29 45.06
N VAL A 27 -13.35 8.25 44.48
CA VAL A 27 -13.79 6.85 44.25
C VAL A 27 -15.29 6.48 44.17
N ALA A 28 -15.64 5.71 43.11
CA ALA A 28 -16.67 4.62 43.01
C ALA A 28 -17.81 4.75 41.96
N ALA A 29 -17.69 3.90 40.92
CA ALA A 29 -18.69 2.94 40.40
C ALA A 29 -20.11 3.36 39.96
N ALA A 30 -20.45 3.03 38.70
CA ALA A 30 -21.79 2.60 38.28
C ALA A 30 -21.71 1.70 37.02
N VAL A 31 -22.16 0.45 37.12
CA VAL A 31 -22.42 -0.50 36.01
C VAL A 31 -23.68 -1.30 36.38
N MET A 32 -24.46 -1.73 35.36
CA MET A 32 -25.80 -2.36 35.44
C MET A 32 -26.94 -1.34 35.66
N LEU A 33 -28.18 -1.55 35.17
CA LEU A 33 -28.82 -2.71 34.53
C LEU A 33 -30.09 -2.21 33.78
N TYR A 34 -30.49 -2.81 32.65
CA TYR A 34 -31.93 -2.94 32.31
C TYR A 34 -32.18 -4.15 31.39
N LYS A 35 -33.28 -4.87 31.63
CA LYS A 35 -33.69 -6.12 30.94
C LYS A 35 -35.21 -6.27 31.04
N ARG A 36 -35.82 -7.01 30.08
CA ARG A 36 -37.26 -7.36 29.91
C ARG A 36 -38.07 -6.29 29.13
N ALA A 37 -39.11 -6.62 28.35
CA ALA A 37 -39.89 -7.88 28.29
C ALA A 37 -40.33 -8.32 26.86
N LEU A 38 -40.71 -9.61 26.77
CA LEU A 38 -41.52 -10.33 25.76
C LEU A 38 -42.79 -10.87 26.50
N PRO A 39 -43.72 -11.71 25.95
CA PRO A 39 -44.04 -12.21 24.58
C PRO A 39 -45.55 -11.91 24.25
N PRO A 40 -46.38 -12.70 23.52
CA PRO A 40 -46.23 -13.84 22.55
C PRO A 40 -46.82 -13.49 21.14
N SER A 41 -47.20 -14.35 20.18
CA SER A 41 -47.43 -15.83 20.12
C SER A 41 -47.16 -16.47 18.72
N SER A 42 -47.98 -17.45 18.28
CA SER A 42 -47.82 -18.38 17.12
C SER A 42 -49.21 -18.71 16.48
N PRO A 43 -49.45 -19.61 15.47
CA PRO A 43 -48.58 -20.64 14.84
C PRO A 43 -48.80 -21.03 13.32
N LEU A 44 -48.08 -22.08 12.87
CA LEU A 44 -48.41 -23.13 11.84
C LEU A 44 -48.27 -22.95 10.29
N HIS A 45 -47.27 -23.64 9.70
CA HIS A 45 -47.29 -24.63 8.56
C HIS A 45 -45.86 -24.74 7.97
N SER A 46 -45.06 -25.82 8.05
CA SER A 46 -45.17 -27.26 7.69
C SER A 46 -44.66 -27.63 6.28
N ALA A 47 -43.41 -28.09 6.18
CA ALA A 47 -42.92 -29.00 5.13
C ALA A 47 -41.67 -29.77 5.64
N ARG A 48 -41.50 -31.05 5.28
CA ARG A 48 -40.37 -31.92 5.67
C ARG A 48 -39.52 -32.28 4.44
N PRO A 49 -38.20 -32.54 4.59
CA PRO A 49 -37.45 -33.43 3.70
C PRO A 49 -37.48 -34.91 4.20
N SER A 50 -37.13 -35.83 3.30
CA SER A 50 -37.19 -37.29 3.49
C SER A 50 -36.01 -37.85 4.31
N ALA A 51 -36.13 -39.12 4.75
CA ALA A 51 -35.22 -39.78 5.68
C ALA A 51 -34.48 -41.00 5.07
N ALA A 52 -33.18 -41.13 5.39
CA ALA A 52 -32.38 -42.35 5.53
C ALA A 52 -30.97 -41.91 5.99
N ALA A 53 -30.27 -42.53 6.95
CA ALA A 53 -30.56 -43.63 7.87
C ALA A 53 -29.92 -43.29 9.24
N GLN A 54 -30.53 -43.63 10.39
CA GLN A 54 -30.10 -44.72 11.29
C GLN A 54 -28.56 -44.82 11.51
N ARG A 55 -28.03 -44.92 12.74
CA ARG A 55 -28.62 -45.30 14.04
C ARG A 55 -27.64 -44.97 15.21
N PHE A 56 -28.18 -44.51 16.35
CA PHE A 56 -27.78 -44.86 17.75
C PHE A 56 -26.34 -44.60 18.25
N PHE A 57 -26.07 -44.28 19.53
CA PHE A 57 -26.89 -43.71 20.63
C PHE A 57 -25.95 -43.15 21.72
N CYS A 58 -26.50 -42.38 22.66
CA CYS A 58 -25.80 -41.59 23.69
C CYS A 58 -25.25 -42.38 24.90
N GLN A 59 -24.64 -41.61 25.83
CA GLN A 59 -24.35 -41.87 27.26
C GLN A 59 -22.98 -42.52 27.56
N LEU A 60 -22.30 -42.23 28.70
CA LEU A 60 -22.72 -41.54 29.94
C LEU A 60 -21.58 -40.64 30.52
N LEU A 61 -21.92 -39.74 31.46
CA LEU A 61 -20.97 -39.05 32.35
C LEU A 61 -20.53 -39.98 33.50
N GLU A 62 -19.28 -39.87 33.98
CA GLU A 62 -18.95 -39.35 35.33
C GLU A 62 -17.47 -39.51 35.77
N ARG A 63 -17.14 -38.68 36.76
CA ARG A 63 -15.96 -38.50 37.63
C ARG A 63 -15.09 -39.73 37.95
N GLY A 64 -13.77 -39.47 38.13
CA GLY A 64 -12.91 -40.30 38.99
C GLY A 64 -11.41 -40.09 38.72
N ALA A 65 -10.62 -39.73 39.73
CA ALA A 65 -9.17 -39.62 39.62
C ALA A 65 -8.46 -40.87 40.17
N SER A 66 -7.40 -41.35 39.51
CA SER A 66 -6.11 -41.76 40.12
C SER A 66 -5.18 -42.48 39.13
N THR A 67 -3.93 -42.00 39.13
CA THR A 67 -2.63 -42.55 38.68
C THR A 67 -2.51 -44.06 38.37
N VAL A 68 -1.81 -44.44 37.28
CA VAL A 68 -0.54 -45.23 37.28
C VAL A 68 0.01 -45.48 35.85
N TYR A 69 1.34 -45.58 35.77
CA TYR A 69 2.25 -45.75 34.61
C TYR A 69 1.92 -46.83 33.56
N PHE A 70 2.24 -46.53 32.29
CA PHE A 70 3.00 -47.33 31.29
C PHE A 70 3.42 -46.34 30.18
N GLY A 71 4.48 -46.44 29.38
CA GLY A 71 5.45 -47.50 29.09
C GLY A 71 6.00 -47.22 27.68
N ARG A 72 7.22 -46.70 27.56
CA ARG A 72 7.75 -46.13 26.30
C ARG A 72 8.39 -47.21 25.43
N TRP A 73 7.86 -47.44 24.22
CA TRP A 73 8.56 -48.16 23.15
C TRP A 73 8.61 -47.32 21.88
N VAL A 74 9.83 -46.94 21.50
CA VAL A 74 10.16 -46.22 20.27
C VAL A 74 10.62 -47.25 19.25
N HIS A 75 10.05 -47.24 18.05
CA HIS A 75 10.64 -47.95 16.93
C HIS A 75 11.75 -47.11 16.32
N SER A 76 12.97 -47.66 16.27
CA SER A 76 14.08 -47.02 15.56
C SER A 76 14.10 -47.46 14.10
N ALA A 77 14.38 -46.52 13.20
CA ALA A 77 14.91 -46.81 11.88
C ALA A 77 16.20 -46.01 11.72
N THR A 78 17.33 -46.70 11.62
CA THR A 78 18.66 -46.10 11.46
C THR A 78 18.93 -45.78 10.00
N CYS A 79 19.39 -44.57 9.71
CA CYS A 79 20.16 -44.29 8.50
C CYS A 79 21.38 -43.45 8.88
N SER A 80 22.57 -43.91 8.48
CA SER A 80 23.86 -43.30 8.80
C SER A 80 24.18 -42.17 7.84
N VAL A 81 24.57 -41.02 8.38
CA VAL A 81 25.19 -39.92 7.59
C VAL A 81 26.66 -39.83 8.00
N SER A 82 27.55 -39.98 7.02
CA SER A 82 28.99 -39.82 7.18
C SER A 82 29.37 -38.35 7.38
N VAL A 83 30.44 -38.14 8.14
CA VAL A 83 31.09 -36.84 8.36
C VAL A 83 32.24 -36.70 7.33
N ASP A 84 32.80 -35.49 7.23
CA ASP A 84 33.84 -35.02 6.30
C ASP A 84 33.31 -34.68 4.89
N ASP A 85 33.69 -33.58 4.22
CA ASP A 85 34.68 -32.53 4.54
C ASP A 85 34.12 -31.12 4.29
N ARG A 86 34.66 -30.10 4.97
CA ARG A 86 34.38 -28.68 4.66
C ARG A 86 35.61 -28.02 4.03
N PRO A 87 35.54 -27.49 2.79
CA PRO A 87 36.51 -26.49 2.38
C PRO A 87 36.20 -25.17 3.10
N HIS A 88 37.21 -24.61 3.76
CA HIS A 88 37.21 -23.19 4.10
C HIS A 88 37.24 -22.39 2.80
N VAL A 89 36.33 -21.41 2.66
CA VAL A 89 36.46 -20.36 1.64
C VAL A 89 36.80 -19.07 2.37
N GLU A 90 37.95 -18.50 2.01
CA GLU A 90 38.51 -17.30 2.61
C GLU A 90 37.76 -16.04 2.14
N LEU A 91 37.78 -15.01 2.98
CA LEU A 91 37.26 -13.69 2.61
C LEU A 91 38.29 -12.98 1.72
N THR A 92 38.01 -12.89 0.42
CA THR A 92 38.74 -12.01 -0.49
C THR A 92 37.87 -10.81 -0.88
N ASP A 93 38.29 -9.61 -0.48
CA ASP A 93 37.77 -8.36 -1.05
C ASP A 93 38.06 -8.34 -2.56
N GLY A 94 37.03 -8.16 -3.39
CA GLY A 94 37.15 -8.14 -4.84
C GLY A 94 35.91 -7.52 -5.49
N SER A 95 36.06 -6.32 -6.03
CA SER A 95 35.00 -5.59 -6.74
C SER A 95 34.82 -6.07 -8.17
N ASN A 96 33.62 -6.50 -8.57
CA ASN A 96 32.82 -5.89 -9.65
C ASN A 96 31.55 -6.69 -10.02
N GLU A 97 30.56 -5.94 -10.55
CA GLU A 97 29.58 -6.37 -11.57
C GLU A 97 28.41 -7.35 -11.27
N ASP A 98 28.23 -7.86 -10.05
CA ASP A 98 26.97 -8.54 -9.64
C ASP A 98 25.77 -7.59 -9.40
N LEU A 99 25.58 -6.60 -10.29
CA LEU A 99 24.46 -5.65 -10.30
C LEU A 99 23.46 -5.91 -11.44
N VAL A 100 23.48 -7.12 -12.02
CA VAL A 100 22.65 -7.50 -13.16
C VAL A 100 21.37 -8.21 -12.70
N GLN A 101 20.22 -7.63 -13.07
CA GLN A 101 18.87 -8.20 -12.98
C GLN A 101 18.40 -8.71 -11.60
N LYS A 102 18.34 -7.79 -10.62
CA LYS A 102 17.41 -7.94 -9.50
C LYS A 102 15.98 -7.82 -10.05
N ARG A 103 15.32 -8.96 -10.36
CA ARG A 103 13.97 -9.03 -10.96
C ARG A 103 13.03 -7.96 -10.38
N GLU A 104 12.48 -7.09 -11.24
CA GLU A 104 11.56 -6.01 -10.84
C GLU A 104 10.19 -6.58 -10.45
N MET A 105 10.12 -7.30 -9.33
CA MET A 105 8.88 -7.88 -8.82
C MET A 105 8.00 -6.81 -8.18
N VAL A 106 6.80 -6.61 -8.73
CA VAL A 106 5.73 -5.82 -8.11
C VAL A 106 5.27 -6.49 -6.81
N GLY A 107 4.74 -5.71 -5.86
CA GLY A 107 4.25 -6.18 -4.56
C GLY A 107 5.17 -5.82 -3.40
N ALA A 108 6.10 -4.88 -3.58
CA ALA A 108 6.99 -4.41 -2.52
C ALA A 108 6.20 -3.84 -1.33
N PHE A 109 5.05 -3.22 -1.59
CA PHE A 109 4.23 -2.58 -0.56
C PHE A 109 3.55 -3.55 0.42
N GLN A 110 3.27 -4.80 0.02
CA GLN A 110 2.74 -5.82 0.94
C GLN A 110 3.73 -6.24 2.01
N ARG A 111 5.04 -6.10 1.76
CA ARG A 111 6.11 -6.53 2.67
C ARG A 111 6.49 -5.48 3.72
N ILE A 112 5.84 -4.30 3.71
CA ILE A 112 6.16 -3.17 4.60
C ILE A 112 5.81 -3.53 6.06
N PRO A 113 6.78 -3.52 7.00
CA PRO A 113 6.54 -3.90 8.38
C PRO A 113 5.59 -2.93 9.10
N MET A 114 4.86 -3.41 10.10
CA MET A 114 4.04 -2.56 10.97
C MET A 114 4.91 -1.55 11.72
N VAL A 115 4.52 -0.27 11.68
CA VAL A 115 5.23 0.82 12.35
C VAL A 115 4.47 1.15 13.64
N MET A 116 5.15 1.00 14.77
CA MET A 116 4.61 1.25 16.11
C MET A 116 4.49 2.76 16.39
N PRO A 117 3.43 3.24 17.07
CA PRO A 117 3.32 4.61 17.55
C PRO A 117 4.52 5.04 18.41
N ALA A 118 4.92 6.30 18.29
CA ALA A 118 6.09 6.82 19.01
C ALA A 118 5.93 6.74 20.54
N THR A 119 4.72 6.93 21.05
CA THR A 119 4.36 6.74 22.48
C THR A 119 4.74 5.35 22.99
N ASP A 120 4.43 4.33 22.20
CA ASP A 120 4.54 2.92 22.60
C ASP A 120 6.00 2.46 22.52
N ILE A 121 6.74 2.94 21.51
CA ILE A 121 8.19 2.79 21.42
C ILE A 121 8.86 3.38 22.67
N LEU A 122 8.49 4.62 23.05
CA LEU A 122 9.06 5.31 24.21
C LEU A 122 8.76 4.58 25.52
N MET A 123 7.50 4.24 25.79
CA MET A 123 7.09 3.52 27.00
C MET A 123 7.76 2.14 27.11
N SER A 124 7.86 1.41 25.98
CA SER A 124 8.54 0.11 25.92
C SER A 124 10.04 0.26 26.25
N ALA A 125 10.71 1.24 25.65
CA ALA A 125 12.13 1.50 25.85
C ALA A 125 12.44 1.97 27.29
N GLN A 126 11.62 2.85 27.86
CA GLN A 126 11.71 3.28 29.28
C GLN A 126 11.56 2.08 30.23
N ARG A 127 10.56 1.22 30.02
CA ARG A 127 10.33 0.03 30.84
C ARG A 127 11.49 -0.95 30.79
N LYS A 128 11.98 -1.27 29.58
CA LYS A 128 13.07 -2.24 29.38
C LYS A 128 14.40 -1.71 29.94
N SER A 129 14.75 -0.46 29.65
CA SER A 129 15.98 0.16 30.16
C SER A 129 16.00 0.27 31.69
N ARG A 130 14.88 0.64 32.33
CA ARG A 130 14.78 0.67 33.81
C ARG A 130 15.04 -0.68 34.45
N ASN A 131 14.63 -1.76 33.79
CA ASN A 131 14.72 -3.14 34.30
C ASN A 131 16.09 -3.80 34.08
N VAL A 132 17.07 -3.13 33.46
CA VAL A 132 18.42 -3.68 33.28
C VAL A 132 19.11 -3.85 34.65
N PRO A 133 19.53 -5.08 35.01
CA PRO A 133 20.14 -5.36 36.31
C PRO A 133 21.60 -4.87 36.39
N PRO A 134 22.12 -4.58 37.60
CA PRO A 134 23.53 -4.29 37.80
C PRO A 134 24.40 -5.52 37.50
N THR A 135 25.65 -5.30 37.08
CA THR A 135 26.63 -6.38 36.91
C THR A 135 26.92 -7.06 38.25
N LYS A 136 26.79 -8.39 38.31
CA LYS A 136 27.14 -9.20 39.48
C LYS A 136 28.65 -9.07 39.80
N GLY A 137 29.03 -9.29 41.06
CA GLY A 137 30.43 -9.34 41.51
C GLY A 137 31.15 -8.00 41.75
N ILE A 138 30.57 -6.85 41.38
CA ILE A 138 31.20 -5.55 41.66
C ILE A 138 30.96 -5.13 43.11
N GLN A 139 31.99 -5.19 43.97
CA GLN A 139 31.91 -4.75 45.37
C GLN A 139 31.81 -3.22 45.52
N ASN A 140 32.66 -2.46 44.82
CA ASN A 140 32.67 -0.99 44.89
C ASN A 140 31.33 -0.39 44.40
N ILE A 141 30.65 0.35 45.28
CA ILE A 141 29.30 0.90 45.06
C ILE A 141 29.28 1.91 43.91
N ALA A 142 30.23 2.85 43.86
CA ALA A 142 30.30 3.85 42.79
C ALA A 142 30.58 3.19 41.42
N LYS A 143 31.48 2.21 41.36
CA LYS A 143 31.76 1.40 40.16
C LYS A 143 30.53 0.58 39.74
N ARG A 144 29.73 0.09 40.68
CA ARG A 144 28.49 -0.66 40.41
C ARG A 144 27.42 0.24 39.80
N GLU A 145 27.12 1.38 40.43
CA GLU A 145 26.05 2.27 39.96
C GLU A 145 26.41 2.97 38.65
N ARG A 146 27.66 3.40 38.43
CA ARG A 146 28.06 4.00 37.14
C ARG A 146 28.00 3.00 35.97
N ASN A 147 28.39 1.74 36.22
CA ASN A 147 28.29 0.68 35.22
C ASN A 147 26.82 0.31 34.92
N LYS A 148 25.95 0.33 35.94
CA LYS A 148 24.51 0.13 35.79
C LYS A 148 23.86 1.30 35.02
N GLY A 149 24.18 2.55 35.38
CA GLY A 149 23.68 3.75 34.69
C GLY A 149 24.07 3.78 33.21
N ALA A 150 25.35 3.55 32.90
CA ALA A 150 25.82 3.45 31.51
C ALA A 150 25.11 2.32 30.73
N LYS A 151 24.91 1.14 31.34
CA LYS A 151 24.13 0.04 30.73
C LYS A 151 22.66 0.40 30.51
N GLN A 152 22.04 1.15 31.41
CA GLN A 152 20.65 1.59 31.28
C GLN A 152 20.49 2.63 30.16
N LEU A 153 21.45 3.55 30.00
CA LEU A 153 21.48 4.51 28.89
C LEU A 153 21.72 3.83 27.53
N ASP A 154 22.67 2.88 27.46
CA ASP A 154 22.91 2.09 26.24
C ASP A 154 21.69 1.23 25.85
N ALA A 155 21.00 0.64 26.83
CA ALA A 155 19.76 -0.08 26.60
C ALA A 155 18.62 0.84 26.11
N LEU A 156 18.43 2.02 26.72
CA LEU A 156 17.43 3.00 26.27
C LEU A 156 17.71 3.45 24.83
N MET A 157 18.97 3.81 24.54
CA MET A 157 19.42 4.17 23.19
C MET A 157 19.12 3.06 22.17
N LYS A 158 19.43 1.79 22.48
CA LYS A 158 19.18 0.65 21.59
C LYS A 158 17.69 0.41 21.36
N GLU A 159 16.89 0.40 22.42
CA GLU A 159 15.44 0.18 22.33
C GLU A 159 14.72 1.30 21.56
N LEU A 160 15.23 2.53 21.56
CA LEU A 160 14.73 3.62 20.72
C LEU A 160 15.26 3.57 19.27
N SER A 161 16.55 3.24 19.06
CA SER A 161 17.20 3.33 17.73
C SER A 161 17.04 2.10 16.85
N VAL A 162 16.91 0.89 17.42
CA VAL A 162 16.79 -0.36 16.66
C VAL A 162 15.45 -0.47 15.90
N PRO A 163 14.28 -0.09 16.46
CA PRO A 163 13.04 -0.05 15.68
C PRO A 163 13.14 0.90 14.48
N LEU A 164 13.68 2.11 14.69
CA LEU A 164 13.85 3.10 13.62
C LEU A 164 14.81 2.60 12.52
N ARG A 165 15.87 1.87 12.90
CA ARG A 165 16.75 1.16 11.95
C ARG A 165 15.97 0.13 11.12
N THR A 166 15.19 -0.71 11.80
CA THR A 166 14.43 -1.78 11.17
C THR A 166 13.42 -1.23 10.16
N TYR A 167 12.83 -0.06 10.44
CA TYR A 167 11.97 0.61 9.47
C TYR A 167 12.76 1.15 8.27
N THR A 168 13.89 1.84 8.46
CA THR A 168 14.64 2.41 7.32
C THR A 168 15.38 1.38 6.47
N GLU A 169 15.60 0.16 6.99
CA GLU A 169 16.18 -0.96 6.24
C GLU A 169 15.11 -1.79 5.49
N ASN A 170 13.90 -1.94 6.03
CA ASN A 170 12.83 -2.77 5.44
C ASN A 170 11.82 -2.00 4.57
N PHE A 171 11.89 -0.67 4.51
CA PHE A 171 11.11 0.12 3.55
C PHE A 171 11.83 0.14 2.18
N PRO A 172 11.12 -0.14 1.07
CA PRO A 172 11.74 -0.24 -0.24
C PRO A 172 12.25 1.11 -0.74
N ARG A 173 13.47 1.16 -1.28
CA ARG A 173 14.03 2.39 -1.84
C ARG A 173 13.42 2.64 -3.22
N ARG A 174 13.16 3.91 -3.59
CA ARG A 174 12.59 4.29 -4.91
C ARG A 174 13.36 3.71 -6.11
N ARG A 175 14.66 3.47 -5.97
CA ARG A 175 15.51 2.85 -7.02
C ARG A 175 15.28 1.35 -7.19
N ASP A 176 14.87 0.66 -6.13
CA ASP A 176 14.70 -0.80 -6.10
C ASP A 176 13.25 -1.22 -6.42
N LEU A 177 12.35 -0.25 -6.62
CA LEU A 177 10.93 -0.46 -6.94
C LEU A 177 10.72 -0.61 -8.45
N HIS A 178 9.73 -1.42 -8.83
CA HIS A 178 9.24 -1.47 -10.21
C HIS A 178 8.74 -0.08 -10.65
N PRO A 179 8.94 0.36 -11.92
CA PRO A 179 8.58 1.71 -12.37
C PRO A 179 7.13 2.13 -12.04
N TYR A 180 6.17 1.21 -12.20
CA TYR A 180 4.77 1.41 -11.79
C TYR A 180 4.63 1.76 -10.29
N GLU A 181 5.32 1.04 -9.40
CA GLU A 181 5.30 1.31 -7.96
C GLU A 181 5.95 2.67 -7.62
N ARG A 182 6.99 3.07 -8.36
CA ARG A 182 7.57 4.43 -8.22
C ARG A 182 6.53 5.51 -8.53
N SER A 183 5.78 5.34 -9.63
CA SER A 183 4.68 6.24 -9.99
C SER A 183 3.58 6.25 -8.94
N LEU A 184 3.22 5.11 -8.33
CA LEU A 184 2.23 5.08 -7.24
C LEU A 184 2.67 5.89 -6.00
N ILE A 185 3.94 5.83 -5.61
CA ILE A 185 4.49 6.68 -4.54
C ILE A 185 4.34 8.16 -4.90
N GLU A 186 4.77 8.53 -6.10
CA GLU A 186 4.78 9.92 -6.57
C GLU A 186 3.36 10.51 -6.67
N LEU A 187 2.40 9.74 -7.18
CA LEU A 187 0.99 10.12 -7.28
C LEU A 187 0.28 10.21 -5.92
N THR A 188 0.80 9.50 -4.90
CA THR A 188 0.22 9.48 -3.54
C THR A 188 0.78 10.57 -2.65
N PHE A 189 2.09 10.80 -2.67
CA PHE A 189 2.79 11.65 -1.71
C PHE A 189 3.43 12.90 -2.33
N GLY A 190 3.44 13.01 -3.66
CA GLY A 190 4.21 14.02 -4.37
C GLY A 190 5.71 13.72 -4.39
N GLU A 191 6.46 14.52 -5.14
CA GLU A 191 7.88 14.26 -5.39
C GLU A 191 8.75 14.41 -4.12
N GLY A 192 9.53 13.37 -3.83
CA GLY A 192 10.54 13.38 -2.77
C GLY A 192 10.01 13.38 -1.33
N TYR A 193 8.68 13.40 -1.10
CA TYR A 193 8.13 13.36 0.25
C TYR A 193 8.49 12.06 0.97
N TYR A 194 8.35 10.92 0.28
CA TYR A 194 8.67 9.59 0.79
C TYR A 194 10.11 9.49 1.30
N GLU A 195 11.08 9.94 0.51
CA GLU A 195 12.50 9.97 0.85
C GLU A 195 12.80 10.96 1.99
N LYS A 196 12.11 12.12 2.03
CA LYS A 196 12.20 13.08 3.14
C LYS A 196 11.68 12.49 4.46
N VAL A 197 10.65 11.64 4.44
CA VAL A 197 10.16 10.93 5.64
C VAL A 197 11.21 9.92 6.13
N LEU A 198 11.68 9.02 5.26
CA LEU A 198 12.70 8.03 5.61
C LEU A 198 14.00 8.69 6.10
N GLY A 199 14.43 9.78 5.45
CA GLY A 199 15.59 10.58 5.84
C GLY A 199 15.45 11.21 7.22
N ARG A 200 14.28 11.74 7.58
CA ARG A 200 14.01 12.28 8.93
C ARG A 200 14.05 11.19 10.00
N VAL A 201 13.50 10.00 9.72
CA VAL A 201 13.56 8.85 10.64
C VAL A 201 15.01 8.36 10.83
N ASP A 202 15.81 8.30 9.77
CA ASP A 202 17.23 7.94 9.87
C ASP A 202 18.07 9.01 10.61
N ALA A 203 17.79 10.30 10.39
CA ALA A 203 18.41 11.39 11.14
C ALA A 203 18.09 11.31 12.63
N LEU A 204 16.84 11.03 13.01
CA LEU A 204 16.42 10.79 14.39
C LEU A 204 17.18 9.61 15.00
N ARG A 205 17.23 8.46 14.29
CA ARG A 205 18.01 7.27 14.70
C ARG A 205 19.48 7.62 14.98
N LYS A 206 20.12 8.34 14.06
CA LYS A 206 21.52 8.78 14.18
C LYS A 206 21.71 9.69 15.40
N LYS A 207 20.83 10.66 15.62
CA LYS A 207 20.91 11.61 16.75
C LYS A 207 20.73 10.90 18.10
N ILE A 208 19.75 10.00 18.22
CA ILE A 208 19.57 9.13 19.41
C ILE A 208 20.84 8.32 19.69
N THR A 209 21.42 7.73 18.64
CA THR A 209 22.65 6.92 18.76
C THR A 209 23.85 7.75 19.22
N SER A 210 24.03 8.99 18.71
CA SER A 210 25.12 9.86 19.15
C SER A 210 24.95 10.33 20.60
N VAL A 211 23.74 10.76 20.96
CA VAL A 211 23.42 11.26 22.32
C VAL A 211 23.54 10.14 23.34
N GLY A 212 22.99 8.96 23.05
CA GLY A 212 23.08 7.80 23.94
C GLY A 212 24.51 7.36 24.21
N LYS A 213 25.36 7.28 23.18
CA LYS A 213 26.80 6.99 23.33
C LYS A 213 27.51 8.05 24.18
N GLN A 214 27.21 9.33 23.98
CA GLN A 214 27.81 10.44 24.73
C GLN A 214 27.46 10.35 26.23
N HIS A 215 26.18 10.29 26.59
CA HIS A 215 25.77 10.23 28.00
C HIS A 215 26.16 8.91 28.68
N ALA A 216 26.12 7.77 27.98
CA ALA A 216 26.61 6.50 28.52
C ALA A 216 28.13 6.55 28.82
N SER A 217 28.92 7.17 27.94
CA SER A 217 30.36 7.38 28.14
C SER A 217 30.67 8.31 29.32
N VAL A 218 29.91 9.40 29.47
CA VAL A 218 30.04 10.32 30.62
C VAL A 218 29.65 9.64 31.92
N CYS A 219 28.51 8.94 31.96
CA CYS A 219 28.07 8.18 33.14
C CYS A 219 29.10 7.11 33.55
N ALA A 220 29.69 6.38 32.60
CA ALA A 220 30.73 5.38 32.88
C ALA A 220 32.00 5.96 33.55
N LYS A 221 32.27 7.25 33.36
CA LYS A 221 33.43 7.97 33.93
C LYS A 221 33.18 8.59 35.31
N SER A 222 31.93 8.65 35.78
CA SER A 222 31.59 9.26 37.07
C SER A 222 32.37 8.67 38.25
N LEU A 223 32.76 9.53 39.18
CA LEU A 223 33.63 9.20 40.32
C LEU A 223 32.81 8.75 41.54
N THR A 224 31.65 9.37 41.76
CA THR A 224 30.78 9.09 42.91
C THR A 224 29.48 8.41 42.51
N LYS A 225 28.83 7.75 43.48
CA LYS A 225 27.48 7.19 43.28
C LYS A 225 26.48 8.27 42.86
N ARG A 226 26.45 9.40 43.59
CA ARG A 226 25.52 10.50 43.37
C ARG A 226 25.66 11.08 41.97
N GLU A 227 26.90 11.34 41.54
CA GLU A 227 27.19 11.82 40.19
C GLU A 227 26.66 10.84 39.13
N ALA A 228 26.88 9.53 39.30
CA ALA A 228 26.38 8.53 38.37
C ALA A 228 24.85 8.50 38.26
N GLU A 229 24.13 8.72 39.37
CA GLU A 229 22.65 8.82 39.41
C GLU A 229 22.16 10.11 38.74
N GLU A 230 22.85 11.24 38.96
CA GLU A 230 22.58 12.52 38.29
C GLU A 230 22.78 12.42 36.77
N ARG A 231 23.94 11.89 36.30
CA ARG A 231 24.22 11.68 34.87
C ARG A 231 23.25 10.71 34.19
N LEU A 232 22.80 9.67 34.91
CA LEU A 232 21.79 8.75 34.41
C LEU A 232 20.45 9.46 34.19
N THR A 233 20.06 10.32 35.14
CA THR A 233 18.79 11.06 35.07
C THR A 233 18.83 12.10 33.94
N GLU A 234 19.93 12.86 33.85
CA GLU A 234 20.23 13.80 32.76
C GLU A 234 20.18 13.11 31.38
N GLY A 235 20.95 12.02 31.21
CA GLY A 235 21.04 11.31 29.92
C GLY A 235 19.75 10.62 29.49
N ARG A 236 18.89 10.21 30.43
CA ARG A 236 17.54 9.73 30.10
C ARG A 236 16.67 10.87 29.60
N LYS A 237 16.63 11.99 30.32
CA LYS A 237 15.81 13.15 29.95
C LYS A 237 16.19 13.67 28.55
N GLU A 238 17.48 13.80 28.24
CA GLU A 238 17.90 14.25 26.90
C GLU A 238 17.54 13.23 25.81
N LEU A 239 17.68 11.92 26.05
CA LEU A 239 17.24 10.89 25.10
C LEU A 239 15.72 10.92 24.85
N GLU A 240 14.93 11.12 25.91
CA GLU A 240 13.47 11.24 25.84
C GLU A 240 13.06 12.51 25.08
N GLU A 241 13.66 13.67 25.38
CA GLU A 241 13.41 14.92 24.67
C GLU A 241 13.81 14.86 23.19
N VAL A 242 14.97 14.27 22.86
CA VAL A 242 15.40 14.04 21.46
C VAL A 242 14.41 13.14 20.71
N PHE A 243 13.92 12.08 21.36
CA PHE A 243 12.91 11.21 20.75
C PHE A 243 11.56 11.91 20.58
N GLN A 244 11.11 12.69 21.57
CA GLN A 244 9.87 13.47 21.52
C GLN A 244 9.89 14.52 20.41
N ARG A 245 10.98 15.28 20.27
CA ARG A 245 11.19 16.23 19.15
C ARG A 245 11.11 15.56 17.76
N GLY A 246 11.33 14.24 17.69
CA GLY A 246 11.27 13.44 16.47
C GLY A 246 9.93 12.74 16.20
N GLN A 247 8.92 12.86 17.06
CA GLN A 247 7.66 12.10 16.97
C GLN A 247 6.97 12.24 15.62
N ASN A 248 6.87 13.46 15.08
CA ASN A 248 6.22 13.75 13.81
C ASN A 248 6.81 12.94 12.64
N ALA A 249 8.12 12.62 12.66
CA ALA A 249 8.74 11.79 11.62
C ALA A 249 8.29 10.33 11.67
N ILE A 250 7.96 9.81 12.86
CA ILE A 250 7.40 8.48 13.06
C ILE A 250 5.92 8.46 12.67
N GLU A 251 5.18 9.52 12.98
CA GLU A 251 3.77 9.67 12.58
C GLU A 251 3.61 9.77 11.06
N ASP A 252 4.43 10.59 10.39
CA ASP A 252 4.50 10.64 8.93
C ASP A 252 4.83 9.25 8.33
N LEU A 253 5.79 8.52 8.93
CA LEU A 253 6.11 7.16 8.50
C LEU A 253 4.94 6.19 8.68
N ILE A 254 4.18 6.29 9.78
CA ILE A 254 2.95 5.50 10.00
C ILE A 254 1.92 5.79 8.91
N ASN A 255 1.73 7.06 8.54
CA ASN A 255 0.78 7.47 7.50
C ASN A 255 1.21 6.96 6.12
N VAL A 256 2.50 7.09 5.77
CA VAL A 256 3.09 6.50 4.56
C VAL A 256 2.87 4.98 4.54
N ALA A 257 3.17 4.29 5.64
CA ALA A 257 3.04 2.84 5.72
C ALA A 257 1.59 2.35 5.60
N LYS A 258 0.63 3.09 6.17
CA LYS A 258 -0.81 2.81 6.03
C LYS A 258 -1.25 2.95 4.56
N ALA A 259 -0.93 4.07 3.93
CA ALA A 259 -1.32 4.35 2.54
C ALA A 259 -0.71 3.32 1.56
N LEU A 260 0.59 3.00 1.70
CA LEU A 260 1.24 1.99 0.86
C LEU A 260 0.63 0.59 1.04
N ARG A 261 0.37 0.15 2.29
CA ARG A 261 -0.26 -1.16 2.53
C ARG A 261 -1.73 -1.25 2.06
N SER A 262 -2.40 -0.12 1.87
CA SER A 262 -3.76 -0.10 1.30
C SER A 262 -3.83 -0.19 -0.23
N MET A 263 -2.69 -0.05 -0.93
CA MET A 263 -2.67 -0.14 -2.39
C MET A 263 -2.93 -1.58 -2.86
N PRO A 264 -3.66 -1.77 -3.98
CA PRO A 264 -3.79 -3.08 -4.60
C PRO A 264 -2.42 -3.55 -5.12
N VAL A 265 -2.23 -4.87 -5.17
CA VAL A 265 -1.07 -5.47 -5.85
C VAL A 265 -1.53 -5.98 -7.21
N VAL A 266 -0.81 -5.55 -8.24
CA VAL A 266 -0.98 -6.01 -9.62
C VAL A 266 0.16 -6.97 -9.93
N ASP A 267 -0.17 -8.16 -10.44
CA ASP A 267 0.81 -9.17 -10.83
C ASP A 267 1.16 -8.99 -12.32
N PRO A 268 2.41 -8.62 -12.68
CA PRO A 268 2.80 -8.44 -14.08
C PRO A 268 2.78 -9.75 -14.88
N HIS A 269 2.79 -10.92 -14.23
CA HIS A 269 2.75 -12.21 -14.91
C HIS A 269 1.32 -12.65 -15.28
N ILE A 270 0.28 -11.98 -14.76
CA ILE A 270 -1.11 -12.25 -15.11
C ILE A 270 -1.50 -11.36 -16.29
N PRO A 271 -1.86 -11.93 -17.46
CA PRO A 271 -2.23 -11.14 -18.62
C PRO A 271 -3.47 -10.30 -18.31
N THR A 272 -3.33 -8.99 -18.50
CA THR A 272 -4.29 -8.01 -18.03
C THR A 272 -4.77 -7.15 -19.20
N LEU A 273 -6.09 -7.02 -19.33
CA LEU A 273 -6.75 -6.11 -20.26
C LEU A 273 -7.04 -4.78 -19.58
N CYS A 274 -6.62 -3.69 -20.19
CA CYS A 274 -6.84 -2.33 -19.72
C CYS A 274 -7.85 -1.63 -20.63
N LEU A 275 -8.99 -1.21 -20.07
CA LEU A 275 -9.97 -0.45 -20.83
C LEU A 275 -9.63 1.04 -20.79
N VAL A 276 -9.41 1.64 -21.95
CA VAL A 276 -9.00 3.04 -22.15
C VAL A 276 -10.03 3.78 -22.99
N GLY A 277 -10.09 5.11 -22.92
CA GLY A 277 -11.05 5.96 -23.63
C GLY A 277 -11.63 7.03 -22.71
N SER A 278 -12.44 7.94 -23.25
CA SER A 278 -12.97 9.11 -22.51
C SER A 278 -13.85 8.74 -21.31
N PRO A 279 -14.10 9.65 -20.35
CA PRO A 279 -15.07 9.42 -19.27
C PRO A 279 -16.44 9.00 -19.83
N ASN A 280 -17.21 8.21 -19.08
CA ASN A 280 -18.60 7.82 -19.39
C ASN A 280 -18.88 7.05 -20.70
N VAL A 281 -17.87 6.69 -21.51
CA VAL A 281 -18.00 5.81 -22.71
C VAL A 281 -18.36 4.34 -22.40
N GLY A 282 -18.83 4.02 -21.19
CA GLY A 282 -19.28 2.67 -20.83
C GLY A 282 -18.20 1.65 -20.43
N LYS A 283 -16.93 2.04 -20.25
CA LYS A 283 -15.82 1.15 -19.83
C LYS A 283 -16.17 0.25 -18.64
N SER A 284 -16.64 0.83 -17.53
CA SER A 284 -17.06 0.09 -16.33
C SER A 284 -18.16 -0.96 -16.59
N SER A 285 -19.00 -0.73 -17.60
CA SER A 285 -20.06 -1.68 -17.99
C SER A 285 -19.51 -2.81 -18.85
N LEU A 286 -18.52 -2.53 -19.72
CA LEU A 286 -17.79 -3.55 -20.45
C LEU A 286 -16.99 -4.47 -19.50
N VAL A 287 -16.32 -3.92 -18.48
CA VAL A 287 -15.63 -4.74 -17.44
C VAL A 287 -16.59 -5.74 -16.78
N ARG A 288 -17.83 -5.32 -16.47
CA ARG A 288 -18.84 -6.21 -15.86
C ARG A 288 -19.31 -7.32 -16.79
N ILE A 289 -19.32 -7.11 -18.11
CA ILE A 289 -19.71 -8.13 -19.10
C ILE A 289 -18.56 -9.09 -19.41
N LEU A 290 -17.32 -8.59 -19.43
CA LEU A 290 -16.12 -9.37 -19.69
C LEU A 290 -15.73 -10.24 -18.50
N SER A 291 -15.89 -9.72 -17.27
CA SER A 291 -15.61 -10.45 -16.03
C SER A 291 -16.56 -11.63 -15.83
N THR A 292 -16.02 -12.79 -15.47
CA THR A 292 -16.79 -14.01 -15.13
C THR A 292 -17.50 -13.87 -13.78
N GLY A 293 -16.91 -13.09 -12.86
CA GLY A 293 -17.48 -12.79 -11.55
C GLY A 293 -17.78 -11.30 -11.34
N LYS A 294 -18.29 -10.93 -10.16
CA LYS A 294 -18.50 -9.54 -9.78
C LYS A 294 -17.13 -8.81 -9.67
N PRO A 295 -16.88 -7.71 -10.40
CA PRO A 295 -15.64 -6.96 -10.27
C PRO A 295 -15.43 -6.39 -8.86
N GLU A 296 -14.17 -6.37 -8.43
CA GLU A 296 -13.71 -5.77 -7.19
C GLU A 296 -13.41 -4.27 -7.36
N VAL A 297 -13.38 -3.51 -6.26
CA VAL A 297 -13.08 -2.08 -6.26
C VAL A 297 -11.73 -1.85 -5.57
N CYS A 298 -10.70 -1.64 -6.37
CA CYS A 298 -9.34 -1.35 -5.93
C CYS A 298 -9.21 0.11 -5.49
N SER A 299 -9.01 0.36 -4.20
CA SER A 299 -8.81 1.71 -3.67
C SER A 299 -7.34 2.15 -3.80
N TYR A 300 -7.12 3.31 -4.42
CA TYR A 300 -5.82 3.98 -4.42
C TYR A 300 -5.90 5.24 -3.54
N PRO A 301 -4.92 5.52 -2.66
CA PRO A 301 -5.04 6.59 -1.66
C PRO A 301 -5.29 8.01 -2.20
N PHE A 302 -4.88 8.29 -3.45
CA PHE A 302 -5.09 9.58 -4.14
C PHE A 302 -6.38 9.63 -4.99
N THR A 303 -7.26 8.63 -4.86
CA THR A 303 -8.45 8.49 -5.70
C THR A 303 -9.72 8.53 -4.86
N THR A 304 -10.69 9.36 -5.25
CA THR A 304 -12.00 9.45 -4.57
C THR A 304 -12.95 8.31 -4.95
N ARG A 305 -12.69 7.65 -6.09
CA ARG A 305 -13.37 6.45 -6.55
C ARG A 305 -12.31 5.40 -6.85
N GLY A 306 -12.47 4.20 -6.30
CA GLY A 306 -11.61 3.07 -6.62
C GLY A 306 -11.79 2.61 -8.06
N ILE A 307 -10.78 1.93 -8.59
CA ILE A 307 -10.76 1.34 -9.91
C ILE A 307 -11.48 -0.02 -9.89
N LEU A 308 -12.27 -0.33 -10.92
CA LEU A 308 -12.93 -1.63 -11.05
C LEU A 308 -11.98 -2.65 -11.68
N MET A 309 -11.70 -3.74 -10.97
CA MET A 309 -10.91 -4.87 -11.45
C MET A 309 -11.78 -6.13 -11.51
N GLY A 310 -11.97 -6.67 -12.70
CA GLY A 310 -12.65 -7.94 -12.96
C GLY A 310 -11.67 -9.08 -13.25
N HIS A 311 -12.18 -10.30 -13.21
CA HIS A 311 -11.44 -11.50 -13.53
C HIS A 311 -12.16 -12.30 -14.60
N ILE A 312 -11.42 -12.72 -15.62
CA ILE A 312 -11.91 -13.58 -16.69
C ILE A 312 -11.34 -14.98 -16.46
N VAL A 313 -12.21 -15.96 -16.31
CA VAL A 313 -11.84 -17.37 -16.19
C VAL A 313 -12.39 -18.12 -17.40
N SER A 314 -11.50 -18.71 -18.20
CA SER A 314 -11.82 -19.45 -19.42
C SER A 314 -10.82 -20.58 -19.59
N ASN A 315 -11.28 -21.80 -19.92
CA ASN A 315 -10.42 -22.97 -20.17
C ASN A 315 -9.36 -23.25 -19.07
N HIS A 316 -9.73 -23.04 -17.80
CA HIS A 316 -8.84 -23.10 -16.61
C HIS A 316 -7.76 -22.00 -16.53
N GLU A 317 -7.74 -21.08 -17.48
CA GLU A 317 -6.86 -19.92 -17.55
C GLU A 317 -7.50 -18.74 -16.81
N ARG A 318 -6.66 -17.87 -16.25
CA ARG A 318 -7.08 -16.69 -15.49
C ARG A 318 -6.46 -15.45 -16.10
N PHE A 319 -7.30 -14.46 -16.38
CA PHE A 319 -6.91 -13.15 -16.87
C PHE A 319 -7.52 -12.06 -15.99
N GLN A 320 -6.92 -10.88 -16.01
CA GLN A 320 -7.47 -9.69 -15.35
C GLN A 320 -8.05 -8.73 -16.38
N VAL A 321 -9.08 -7.98 -15.98
CA VAL A 321 -9.63 -6.89 -16.77
C VAL A 321 -9.83 -5.68 -15.85
N THR A 322 -9.07 -4.62 -16.08
CA THR A 322 -9.18 -3.37 -15.31
C THR A 322 -9.91 -2.31 -16.13
N ASP A 323 -10.90 -1.70 -15.49
CA ASP A 323 -11.36 -0.37 -15.88
C ASP A 323 -10.18 0.58 -15.66
N THR A 324 -10.00 1.60 -16.48
CA THR A 324 -9.14 2.73 -16.10
C THR A 324 -9.92 4.02 -16.11
N PRO A 325 -9.54 4.98 -15.25
CA PRO A 325 -10.10 6.31 -15.34
C PRO A 325 -9.98 6.90 -16.75
N GLY A 326 -11.05 7.56 -17.19
CA GLY A 326 -11.11 8.06 -18.56
C GLY A 326 -10.09 9.15 -18.84
N LEU A 327 -9.46 9.06 -20.01
CA LEU A 327 -8.49 10.05 -20.47
C LEU A 327 -9.20 11.19 -21.20
N LEU A 328 -8.72 12.42 -20.99
CA LEU A 328 -9.19 13.60 -21.68
C LEU A 328 -8.06 14.21 -22.54
N THR A 329 -8.46 15.00 -23.54
CA THR A 329 -7.54 15.75 -24.41
C THR A 329 -6.92 16.90 -23.62
N ARG A 330 -5.68 16.73 -23.17
CA ARG A 330 -4.88 17.72 -22.41
C ARG A 330 -3.42 17.30 -22.38
N HIS A 331 -2.53 18.25 -22.06
CA HIS A 331 -1.11 17.96 -21.80
C HIS A 331 -0.94 17.13 -20.53
N ASP A 332 0.15 16.34 -20.46
CA ASP A 332 0.40 15.40 -19.37
C ASP A 332 0.70 16.08 -18.01
N ASP A 333 1.05 17.37 -18.03
CA ASP A 333 1.21 18.20 -16.83
C ASP A 333 -0.13 18.66 -16.23
N ASP A 334 -1.16 18.84 -17.07
CA ASP A 334 -2.52 19.21 -16.66
C ASP A 334 -3.41 17.99 -16.31
N ARG A 335 -2.83 16.79 -16.33
CA ARG A 335 -3.52 15.53 -16.01
C ARG A 335 -3.65 15.33 -14.50
N ASN A 336 -4.86 14.99 -14.09
CA ASN A 336 -5.14 14.57 -12.71
C ASN A 336 -4.33 13.31 -12.35
N ASN A 337 -4.02 13.10 -11.06
CA ASN A 337 -3.31 11.89 -10.60
C ASN A 337 -3.99 10.58 -11.05
N ILE A 338 -5.32 10.64 -11.17
CA ILE A 338 -6.21 9.59 -11.67
C ILE A 338 -5.92 9.23 -13.16
N GLU A 339 -5.67 10.21 -14.02
CA GLU A 339 -5.29 9.99 -15.43
C GLU A 339 -3.81 9.59 -15.56
N ARG A 340 -2.94 10.20 -14.73
CA ARG A 340 -1.51 9.84 -14.66
C ARG A 340 -1.32 8.38 -14.20
N LEU A 341 -2.21 7.85 -13.38
CA LEU A 341 -2.25 6.41 -13.05
C LEU A 341 -2.54 5.55 -14.29
N THR A 342 -3.54 5.91 -15.11
CA THR A 342 -3.81 5.21 -16.39
C THR A 342 -2.58 5.20 -17.29
N LEU A 343 -1.89 6.33 -17.42
CA LEU A 343 -0.65 6.41 -18.20
C LEU A 343 0.50 5.58 -17.60
N ALA A 344 0.65 5.54 -16.28
CA ALA A 344 1.66 4.71 -15.61
C ALA A 344 1.40 3.20 -15.82
N VAL A 345 0.13 2.78 -15.82
CA VAL A 345 -0.27 1.41 -16.16
C VAL A 345 0.05 1.10 -17.63
N LEU A 346 -0.27 2.02 -18.56
CA LEU A 346 0.05 1.91 -19.99
C LEU A 346 1.55 2.04 -20.33
N ALA A 347 2.36 2.65 -19.46
CA ALA A 347 3.80 2.74 -19.66
C ALA A 347 4.53 1.49 -19.15
N TYR A 348 4.22 1.04 -17.94
CA TYR A 348 5.10 0.14 -17.19
C TYR A 348 4.60 -1.28 -16.98
N MET A 349 3.32 -1.58 -17.24
CA MET A 349 2.79 -2.94 -17.05
C MET A 349 2.65 -3.68 -18.39
N PRO A 350 2.81 -5.01 -18.46
CA PRO A 350 2.63 -5.80 -19.68
C PRO A 350 1.14 -6.06 -19.97
N ILE A 351 0.41 -4.99 -20.30
CA ILE A 351 -1.04 -5.01 -20.54
C ILE A 351 -1.42 -4.97 -22.03
N ALA A 352 -2.55 -5.58 -22.36
CA ALA A 352 -3.31 -5.31 -23.57
C ALA A 352 -4.24 -4.10 -23.39
N VAL A 353 -4.54 -3.42 -24.49
CA VAL A 353 -5.43 -2.26 -24.53
C VAL A 353 -6.74 -2.64 -25.22
N LEU A 354 -7.86 -2.29 -24.59
CA LEU A 354 -9.16 -2.20 -25.25
C LEU A 354 -9.57 -0.72 -25.22
N TYR A 355 -9.51 -0.06 -26.37
CA TYR A 355 -9.91 1.35 -26.47
C TYR A 355 -11.41 1.44 -26.78
N VAL A 356 -12.11 2.30 -26.03
CA VAL A 356 -13.56 2.45 -26.09
C VAL A 356 -13.91 3.84 -26.61
N HIS A 357 -14.58 3.86 -27.75
CA HIS A 357 -15.08 5.04 -28.44
C HIS A 357 -16.58 5.20 -28.18
N ASP A 358 -17.07 6.43 -28.17
CA ASP A 358 -18.50 6.74 -28.15
C ASP A 358 -18.83 7.75 -29.24
N LEU A 359 -19.22 7.25 -30.42
CA LEU A 359 -19.56 8.08 -31.57
C LEU A 359 -20.93 8.80 -31.40
N SER A 360 -21.68 8.53 -30.33
CA SER A 360 -22.97 9.19 -30.05
C SER A 360 -22.85 10.50 -29.28
N GLU A 361 -21.64 10.84 -28.81
CA GLU A 361 -21.33 11.97 -27.91
C GLU A 361 -22.07 11.98 -26.54
N ASP A 362 -22.92 10.98 -26.25
CA ASP A 362 -23.66 10.83 -24.97
C ASP A 362 -22.73 10.77 -23.74
N CYS A 363 -21.47 10.38 -23.91
CA CYS A 363 -20.46 10.48 -22.86
C CYS A 363 -20.12 11.92 -22.41
N GLY A 364 -20.53 12.94 -23.17
CA GLY A 364 -20.23 14.35 -22.94
C GLY A 364 -18.86 14.79 -23.47
N THR A 365 -18.28 14.06 -24.43
CA THR A 365 -16.99 14.40 -25.08
C THR A 365 -17.15 14.32 -26.59
N LYS A 366 -16.78 15.37 -27.31
CA LYS A 366 -16.95 15.42 -28.78
C LYS A 366 -16.16 14.33 -29.48
N VAL A 367 -16.66 13.81 -30.61
CA VAL A 367 -15.97 12.78 -31.39
C VAL A 367 -14.58 13.27 -31.86
N ALA A 368 -14.43 14.56 -32.16
CA ALA A 368 -13.13 15.15 -32.51
C ALA A 368 -12.11 15.10 -31.34
N ASP A 369 -12.54 15.40 -30.11
CA ASP A 369 -11.67 15.34 -28.93
C ASP A 369 -11.29 13.89 -28.60
N GLN A 370 -12.25 12.95 -28.75
CA GLN A 370 -12.00 11.51 -28.64
C GLN A 370 -10.98 11.05 -29.69
N TYR A 371 -11.06 11.55 -30.93
CA TYR A 371 -10.12 11.22 -32.00
C TYR A 371 -8.69 11.68 -31.72
N ILE A 372 -8.52 12.92 -31.26
CA ILE A 372 -7.21 13.48 -30.90
C ILE A 372 -6.60 12.68 -29.73
N THR A 373 -7.40 12.36 -28.70
CA THR A 373 -6.93 11.51 -27.59
C THR A 373 -6.60 10.09 -28.08
N TYR A 374 -7.38 9.51 -28.99
CA TYR A 374 -7.11 8.21 -29.58
C TYR A 374 -5.77 8.20 -30.33
N LYS A 375 -5.56 9.12 -31.28
CA LYS A 375 -4.29 9.27 -32.02
C LYS A 375 -3.09 9.36 -31.08
N HIS A 376 -3.11 10.28 -30.12
CA HIS A 376 -1.99 10.46 -29.17
C HIS A 376 -1.68 9.22 -28.31
N ILE A 377 -2.71 8.46 -27.87
CA ILE A 377 -2.48 7.22 -27.10
C ILE A 377 -2.04 6.06 -28.01
N LYS A 378 -2.53 6.00 -29.25
CA LYS A 378 -2.12 4.99 -30.25
C LYS A 378 -0.69 5.20 -30.73
N GLU A 379 -0.28 6.45 -30.94
CA GLU A 379 1.12 6.84 -31.26
C GLU A 379 2.08 6.45 -30.14
N ARG A 380 1.68 6.64 -28.88
CA ARG A 380 2.54 6.40 -27.71
C ARG A 380 2.63 4.93 -27.28
N PHE A 381 1.60 4.13 -27.53
CA PHE A 381 1.47 2.75 -27.02
C PHE A 381 1.00 1.74 -28.09
N GLY A 382 1.27 2.02 -29.37
CA GLY A 382 0.85 1.20 -30.52
C GLY A 382 1.58 -0.14 -30.67
N ASP A 383 2.64 -0.37 -29.90
CA ASP A 383 3.37 -1.63 -29.75
C ASP A 383 2.57 -2.71 -28.98
N ARG A 384 1.62 -2.27 -28.15
CA ARG A 384 0.76 -3.12 -27.33
C ARG A 384 -0.29 -3.83 -28.20
N LEU A 385 -0.66 -5.05 -27.80
CA LEU A 385 -1.83 -5.71 -28.39
C LEU A 385 -3.09 -4.91 -28.04
N TRP A 386 -3.86 -4.58 -29.09
CA TRP A 386 -4.89 -3.54 -29.07
C TRP A 386 -6.19 -4.05 -29.71
N ILE A 387 -7.35 -3.67 -29.14
CA ILE A 387 -8.67 -3.80 -29.76
C ILE A 387 -9.41 -2.48 -29.64
N ASP A 388 -10.00 -2.02 -30.74
CA ASP A 388 -10.89 -0.85 -30.79
C ASP A 388 -12.36 -1.28 -30.68
N VAL A 389 -13.15 -0.57 -29.87
CA VAL A 389 -14.56 -0.87 -29.60
C VAL A 389 -15.41 0.40 -29.67
N VAL A 390 -16.39 0.43 -30.58
CA VAL A 390 -17.42 1.47 -30.64
C VAL A 390 -18.55 1.07 -29.69
N SER A 391 -18.60 1.72 -28.53
CA SER A 391 -19.65 1.54 -27.53
C SER A 391 -20.96 2.23 -27.92
N LYS A 392 -22.06 1.89 -27.22
CA LYS A 392 -23.40 2.49 -27.38
C LYS A 392 -23.90 2.49 -28.82
N CYS A 393 -23.54 1.46 -29.61
CA CYS A 393 -23.84 1.43 -31.04
C CYS A 393 -25.35 1.48 -31.35
N ASP A 394 -26.20 1.09 -30.40
CA ASP A 394 -27.66 1.21 -30.44
C ASP A 394 -28.21 2.65 -30.43
N LEU A 395 -27.38 3.63 -30.07
CA LEU A 395 -27.72 5.05 -30.17
C LEU A 395 -27.38 5.63 -31.55
N LEU A 396 -26.46 5.01 -32.30
CA LEU A 396 -25.98 5.53 -33.60
C LEU A 396 -27.08 5.47 -34.66
N ASP A 397 -27.91 4.43 -34.64
CA ASP A 397 -29.08 4.31 -35.54
C ASP A 397 -30.17 5.37 -35.25
N ARG A 398 -30.10 6.04 -34.10
CA ARG A 398 -31.03 7.11 -33.68
C ARG A 398 -30.44 8.50 -33.77
N ALA A 399 -29.11 8.60 -33.80
CA ALA A 399 -28.40 9.82 -34.08
C ALA A 399 -28.58 10.16 -35.56
N THR A 400 -29.69 10.84 -35.89
CA THR A 400 -29.76 11.60 -37.14
C THR A 400 -28.49 12.46 -37.21
N PRO A 401 -27.63 12.31 -38.23
CA PRO A 401 -26.40 13.10 -38.29
C PRO A 401 -26.79 14.57 -38.25
N SER A 402 -26.30 15.28 -37.23
CA SER A 402 -26.49 16.72 -37.09
C SER A 402 -25.85 17.41 -38.29
N ARG A 403 -26.67 17.71 -39.30
CA ARG A 403 -26.33 18.42 -40.55
C ARG A 403 -26.03 19.91 -40.33
N PHE A 404 -25.34 20.22 -39.24
CA PHE A 404 -24.87 21.54 -38.81
C PHE A 404 -23.69 21.24 -37.86
N ASP A 405 -22.43 21.59 -38.13
CA ASP A 405 -21.94 22.66 -38.99
C ASP A 405 -21.30 22.21 -40.32
N ASP A 406 -21.98 22.46 -41.44
CA ASP A 406 -21.34 22.60 -42.78
C ASP A 406 -20.86 24.05 -42.99
N ALA A 407 -20.32 24.68 -41.93
CA ALA A 407 -19.68 25.98 -42.00
C ALA A 407 -18.20 25.77 -42.36
N ALA A 408 -17.84 26.18 -43.57
CA ALA A 408 -16.52 26.01 -44.18
C ALA A 408 -15.34 26.21 -43.21
N ASP A 409 -14.58 25.13 -43.00
CA ASP A 409 -13.19 25.16 -42.57
C ASP A 409 -12.41 24.22 -43.50
N ASP A 410 -11.55 24.80 -44.35
CA ASP A 410 -10.87 24.14 -45.47
C ASP A 410 -9.72 23.19 -45.03
N GLY A 411 -9.83 22.64 -43.81
CA GLY A 411 -8.80 21.84 -43.15
C GLY A 411 -9.32 20.63 -42.34
N VAL A 412 -10.62 20.29 -42.42
CA VAL A 412 -11.14 19.09 -41.73
C VAL A 412 -10.64 17.82 -42.41
N ASP A 413 -9.57 17.26 -41.82
CA ASP A 413 -8.96 15.95 -42.10
C ASP A 413 -10.02 14.89 -42.49
N ASP A 414 -9.89 14.34 -43.71
CA ASP A 414 -10.79 13.30 -44.23
C ASP A 414 -10.80 12.05 -43.32
N GLU A 415 -9.73 11.80 -42.57
CA GLU A 415 -9.70 10.73 -41.58
C GLU A 415 -10.67 10.99 -40.43
N LEU A 416 -10.82 12.25 -39.97
CA LEU A 416 -11.79 12.60 -38.91
C LEU A 416 -13.23 12.44 -39.39
N ARG A 417 -13.51 12.70 -40.68
CA ARG A 417 -14.82 12.41 -41.28
C ARG A 417 -15.12 10.91 -41.24
N ARG A 418 -14.19 10.07 -41.71
CA ARG A 418 -14.33 8.59 -41.66
C ARG A 418 -14.49 8.07 -40.23
N TYR A 419 -13.70 8.60 -39.30
CA TYR A 419 -13.75 8.21 -37.88
C TYR A 419 -15.09 8.60 -37.23
N ARG A 420 -15.72 9.72 -37.61
CA ARG A 420 -17.07 10.07 -37.14
C ARG A 420 -18.15 9.09 -37.62
N GLU A 421 -18.04 8.61 -38.86
CA GLU A 421 -19.06 7.75 -39.48
C GLU A 421 -18.90 6.26 -39.10
N PHE A 422 -17.65 5.77 -39.04
CA PHE A 422 -17.35 4.35 -38.87
C PHE A 422 -16.60 4.00 -37.57
N GLY A 423 -15.89 4.96 -36.97
CA GLY A 423 -14.88 4.71 -35.94
C GLY A 423 -13.52 4.33 -36.54
N PRO A 424 -12.59 3.77 -35.74
CA PRO A 424 -11.38 3.15 -36.27
C PRO A 424 -11.70 1.94 -37.17
N GLU A 425 -10.80 1.61 -38.07
CA GLU A 425 -10.85 0.38 -38.85
C GLU A 425 -10.81 -0.86 -37.93
N ASP A 426 -11.48 -1.94 -38.33
CA ASP A 426 -11.67 -3.20 -37.57
C ASP A 426 -12.34 -3.10 -36.19
N ALA A 427 -12.83 -1.92 -35.78
CA ALA A 427 -13.44 -1.69 -34.48
C ALA A 427 -14.79 -2.46 -34.31
N ILE A 428 -14.96 -3.08 -33.15
CA ILE A 428 -16.18 -3.87 -32.85
C ILE A 428 -17.29 -2.93 -32.37
N ARG A 429 -18.47 -2.97 -33.01
CA ARG A 429 -19.67 -2.25 -32.55
C ARG A 429 -20.34 -3.04 -31.42
N VAL A 430 -20.44 -2.43 -30.23
CA VAL A 430 -20.93 -3.10 -29.01
C VAL A 430 -21.98 -2.26 -28.30
N SER A 431 -23.12 -2.88 -27.97
CA SER A 431 -24.11 -2.36 -27.04
C SER A 431 -24.23 -3.27 -25.82
N VAL A 432 -23.88 -2.72 -24.65
CA VAL A 432 -24.09 -3.36 -23.35
C VAL A 432 -25.58 -3.55 -23.07
N GLN A 433 -26.40 -2.55 -23.42
CA GLN A 433 -27.83 -2.53 -23.12
C GLN A 433 -28.61 -3.47 -24.04
N SER A 434 -28.31 -3.44 -25.34
CA SER A 434 -28.98 -4.25 -26.36
C SER A 434 -28.30 -5.60 -26.61
N GLN A 435 -27.22 -5.92 -25.89
CA GLN A 435 -26.39 -7.13 -26.03
C GLN A 435 -25.81 -7.36 -27.46
N ILE A 436 -25.69 -6.29 -28.25
CA ILE A 436 -25.10 -6.32 -29.59
C ILE A 436 -23.58 -6.42 -29.47
N GLY A 437 -22.93 -7.29 -30.25
CA GLY A 437 -21.47 -7.42 -30.34
C GLY A 437 -20.76 -7.98 -29.09
N THR A 438 -21.47 -8.22 -27.98
CA THR A 438 -20.86 -8.61 -26.69
C THR A 438 -20.19 -9.99 -26.74
N GLN A 439 -20.72 -10.93 -27.54
CA GLN A 439 -20.17 -12.27 -27.69
C GLN A 439 -18.92 -12.28 -28.59
N GLU A 440 -18.92 -11.50 -29.67
CA GLU A 440 -17.74 -11.32 -30.53
C GLU A 440 -16.61 -10.64 -29.75
N LEU A 441 -16.93 -9.59 -28.98
CA LEU A 441 -15.98 -8.92 -28.11
C LEU A 441 -15.30 -9.89 -27.15
N LYS A 442 -16.06 -10.78 -26.49
CA LYS A 442 -15.52 -11.81 -25.59
C LYS A 442 -14.54 -12.74 -26.30
N GLN A 443 -14.84 -13.15 -27.53
CA GLN A 443 -13.97 -14.01 -28.33
C GLN A 443 -12.67 -13.29 -28.73
N ARG A 444 -12.76 -12.05 -29.26
CA ARG A 444 -11.55 -11.27 -29.62
C ARG A 444 -10.69 -10.96 -28.39
N VAL A 445 -11.30 -10.59 -27.27
CA VAL A 445 -10.61 -10.36 -25.98
C VAL A 445 -9.91 -11.62 -25.47
N HIS A 446 -10.54 -12.79 -25.56
CA HIS A 446 -9.91 -14.05 -25.18
C HIS A 446 -8.66 -14.34 -26.02
N HIS A 447 -8.76 -14.17 -27.34
CA HIS A 447 -7.62 -14.33 -28.24
C HIS A 447 -6.50 -13.34 -27.91
N LEU A 448 -6.82 -12.06 -27.73
CA LEU A 448 -5.87 -11.00 -27.35
C LEU A 448 -5.10 -11.32 -26.06
N LEU A 449 -5.80 -11.77 -25.03
CA LEU A 449 -5.23 -12.14 -23.73
C LEU A 449 -4.40 -13.42 -23.79
N THR A 450 -4.80 -14.38 -24.64
CA THR A 450 -4.00 -15.57 -24.93
C THR A 450 -2.67 -15.18 -25.58
N SER A 451 -2.70 -14.27 -26.55
CA SER A 451 -1.51 -13.73 -27.23
C SER A 451 -0.65 -12.87 -26.30
N GLN A 452 -1.23 -12.05 -25.40
CA GLN A 452 -0.46 -11.33 -24.39
C GLN A 452 0.26 -12.27 -23.44
N ARG A 453 -0.39 -13.37 -23.02
CA ARG A 453 0.26 -14.37 -22.19
C ARG A 453 1.44 -15.03 -22.89
N ALA A 454 1.37 -15.22 -24.21
CA ALA A 454 2.48 -15.73 -24.99
C ALA A 454 3.66 -14.73 -25.01
N ARG A 455 3.38 -13.41 -25.18
CA ARG A 455 4.39 -12.35 -25.04
C ARG A 455 5.04 -12.36 -23.65
N ILE A 456 4.25 -12.29 -22.58
CA ILE A 456 4.74 -12.33 -21.18
C ILE A 456 5.59 -13.58 -20.90
N LYS A 457 5.27 -14.73 -21.51
CA LYS A 457 6.07 -15.95 -21.40
C LYS A 457 7.37 -15.91 -22.19
N ALA A 458 7.39 -15.30 -23.37
CA ALA A 458 8.61 -15.11 -24.15
C ALA A 458 9.57 -14.16 -23.41
N ASP A 459 9.06 -12.98 -23.02
CA ASP A 459 9.82 -11.96 -22.28
C ASP A 459 10.37 -12.47 -20.92
N GLY A 460 9.73 -13.50 -20.33
CA GLY A 460 10.20 -14.18 -19.13
C GLY A 460 11.07 -15.43 -19.38
N GLY A 461 11.01 -16.02 -20.57
CA GLY A 461 11.62 -17.30 -20.92
C GLY A 461 13.12 -17.22 -21.20
N ASP A 462 13.56 -16.12 -21.82
CA ASP A 462 14.97 -15.83 -22.14
C ASP A 462 15.89 -15.80 -20.89
N ASN A 463 15.29 -15.79 -19.69
CA ASN A 463 15.97 -15.76 -18.39
C ASN A 463 15.88 -17.06 -17.57
N GLU A 464 15.22 -18.12 -18.05
CA GLU A 464 15.22 -19.44 -17.37
C GLU A 464 16.25 -20.41 -17.96
N GLU A 465 16.54 -20.36 -19.25
CA GLU A 465 17.59 -21.21 -19.86
C GLU A 465 19.00 -20.85 -19.36
N ALA A 466 19.26 -19.56 -19.09
CA ALA A 466 20.54 -19.09 -18.53
C ALA A 466 20.85 -19.59 -17.10
N VAL A 467 19.87 -20.16 -16.38
CA VAL A 467 20.05 -20.74 -15.04
C VAL A 467 20.25 -22.27 -15.11
N GLY A 468 20.04 -22.88 -16.28
CA GLY A 468 20.17 -24.32 -16.49
C GLY A 468 21.61 -24.81 -16.74
N GLU A 469 22.51 -23.94 -17.18
CA GLU A 469 23.82 -24.32 -17.76
C GLU A 469 25.04 -24.13 -16.82
N VAL A 470 24.80 -23.94 -15.52
CA VAL A 470 25.85 -24.01 -14.48
C VAL A 470 25.50 -25.10 -13.47
N ARG A 471 25.90 -26.34 -13.78
CA ARG A 471 25.70 -27.52 -12.93
C ARG A 471 26.88 -28.49 -12.99
#